data_AF-A0A7U3UQ53-F1
#
_entry.id   AF-A0A7U3UQ53-F1
#
_cell.length_a   1.000
_cell.length_b   1.000
_cell.length_c   1.000
_cell.angle_alpha   90.00
_cell.angle_beta   90.00
_cell.angle_gamma   90.00
#
_symmetry.space_group_name_H-M   'P 1'
#
loop_
_entity.id
_entity.type
_entity.pdbx_description
1 polymer ?
#
loop_
_entity_poly.entity_id
_entity_poly.type
_entity_poly.pdbx_seq_one_letter_code
_entity_poly.pdbx_strand_id
1 'polypeptide(L)'
;MATTTATTRKPITPTALTADELADFLVEQVIPLRALFHSGNPDTQTGSIVVHDGVMDIAKALRAGDIAPVVAQVRLVGINRRAARYYVRTITAHRPA
;
A
#
# COMPACT_ATOMS: atom_id res chain seq x y z
N MET A 1 -15.68 39.67 -1.86
CA MET A 1 -16.44 38.40 -1.77
C MET A 1 -15.47 37.28 -2.09
N ALA A 2 -15.09 36.47 -1.11
CA ALA A 2 -14.19 35.32 -1.32
C ALA A 2 -15.05 34.11 -1.68
N THR A 3 -14.94 33.64 -2.92
CA THR A 3 -15.63 32.44 -3.40
C THR A 3 -14.88 31.23 -2.86
N THR A 4 -15.32 30.71 -1.72
CA THR A 4 -14.80 29.45 -1.17
C THR A 4 -15.26 28.31 -2.09
N THR A 5 -14.40 27.90 -3.02
CA THR A 5 -14.63 26.68 -3.79
C THR A 5 -14.58 25.51 -2.81
N ALA A 6 -15.75 25.05 -2.37
CA ALA A 6 -15.86 23.82 -1.61
C ALA A 6 -15.48 22.67 -2.54
N THR A 7 -14.19 22.33 -2.59
CA THR A 7 -13.71 21.10 -3.22
C THR A 7 -14.38 19.96 -2.47
N THR A 8 -15.48 19.44 -3.03
CA THR A 8 -16.14 18.24 -2.54
C THR A 8 -15.09 17.13 -2.62
N ARG A 9 -14.45 16.82 -1.49
CA ARG A 9 -13.51 15.70 -1.42
C ARG A 9 -14.33 14.46 -1.74
N LYS A 10 -14.17 13.95 -2.96
CA LYS A 10 -14.77 12.69 -3.40
C LYS A 10 -14.44 11.65 -2.32
N PRO A 11 -15.41 10.85 -1.85
CA PRO A 11 -15.11 9.77 -0.92
C PRO A 11 -13.98 8.92 -1.51
N ILE A 12 -12.83 8.83 -0.83
CA ILE A 12 -11.68 8.02 -1.27
C ILE A 12 -11.98 6.56 -0.92
N THR A 13 -13.11 6.06 -1.40
CA THR A 13 -13.39 4.63 -1.40
C THR A 13 -12.80 4.11 -2.71
N PRO A 14 -12.00 3.03 -2.74
CA PRO A 14 -11.33 2.61 -3.99
C PRO A 14 -12.28 2.19 -5.11
N THR A 15 -13.58 2.07 -4.82
CA THR A 15 -14.66 1.89 -5.79
C THR A 15 -15.12 3.18 -6.48
N ALA A 16 -14.74 4.35 -5.97
CA ALA A 16 -15.05 5.66 -6.55
C ALA A 16 -13.88 6.26 -7.35
N LEU A 17 -12.68 5.69 -7.24
CA LEU A 17 -11.49 6.15 -7.98
C LEU A 17 -11.38 5.43 -9.33
N THR A 18 -10.90 6.14 -10.34
CA THR A 18 -10.44 5.49 -11.59
C THR A 18 -9.21 4.63 -11.33
N ALA A 19 -8.84 3.76 -12.28
CA ALA A 19 -7.65 2.92 -12.14
C ALA A 19 -6.37 3.76 -11.92
N ASP A 20 -6.24 4.88 -12.64
CA ASP A 20 -5.11 5.80 -12.52
C ASP A 20 -5.11 6.56 -11.19
N GLU A 21 -6.27 7.10 -10.77
CA GLU A 21 -6.40 7.77 -9.47
C GLU A 21 -6.06 6.82 -8.31
N LEU A 22 -6.48 5.55 -8.40
CA LEU A 22 -6.14 4.53 -7.43
C LEU A 22 -4.64 4.20 -7.46
N ALA A 23 -4.03 4.08 -8.65
CA ALA A 23 -2.60 3.81 -8.78
C ALA A 23 -1.76 4.92 -8.15
N ASP A 24 -2.11 6.19 -8.39
CA ASP A 24 -1.41 7.34 -7.83
C ASP A 24 -1.54 7.38 -6.30
N PHE A 25 -2.76 7.19 -5.78
CA PHE A 25 -2.99 7.09 -4.34
C PHE A 25 -2.15 5.97 -3.71
N LEU A 26 -2.13 4.78 -4.32
CA LEU A 26 -1.36 3.65 -3.81
C LEU A 26 0.14 3.93 -3.78
N VAL A 27 0.68 4.59 -4.81
CA VAL A 27 2.09 4.99 -4.87
C VAL A 27 2.41 5.98 -3.76
N GLU A 28 1.58 7.01 -3.56
CA GLU A 28 1.77 7.99 -2.47
C GLU A 28 1.80 7.33 -1.10
N GLN A 29 0.95 6.32 -0.85
CA GLN A 29 0.89 5.62 0.43
C GLN A 29 2.13 4.77 0.72
N VAL A 30 2.84 4.25 -0.30
CA VAL A 30 3.98 3.34 -0.09
C VAL A 30 5.35 4.00 -0.18
N ILE A 31 5.46 5.23 -0.69
CA ILE A 31 6.71 6.00 -0.69
C ILE A 31 7.37 6.07 0.71
N PRO A 32 6.63 6.36 1.80
CA PRO A 32 7.23 6.44 3.14
C PRO A 32 7.87 5.13 3.63
N LEU A 33 7.44 3.97 3.12
CA LEU A 33 7.99 2.67 3.50
C LEU A 33 9.47 2.52 3.10
N ARG A 34 9.96 3.29 2.13
CA ARG A 34 11.39 3.29 1.74
C ARG A 34 12.32 3.70 2.88
N ALA A 35 11.84 4.52 3.81
CA ALA A 35 12.61 4.87 5.00
C ALA A 35 12.85 3.64 5.90
N LEU A 36 11.86 2.74 5.98
CA LEU A 36 11.96 1.51 6.78
C LEU A 36 12.94 0.50 6.19
N PHE A 37 13.27 0.59 4.89
CA PHE A 37 14.25 -0.28 4.25
C PHE A 37 15.66 -0.10 4.82
N HIS A 38 15.92 1.06 5.43
CA HIS A 38 17.22 1.42 5.98
C HIS A 38 17.18 1.52 7.52
N SER A 39 16.09 1.05 8.15
CA SER A 39 15.87 1.19 9.59
C SER A 39 16.76 0.30 10.48
N GLY A 40 17.57 -0.59 9.89
CA GLY A 40 18.41 -1.54 10.62
C GLY A 40 17.64 -2.68 11.31
N ASN A 41 16.30 -2.63 11.34
CA ASN A 41 15.45 -3.72 11.78
C ASN A 41 15.08 -4.61 10.57
N PRO A 42 15.68 -5.82 10.46
CA PRO A 42 15.55 -6.66 9.26
C PRO A 42 14.11 -7.13 9.00
N ASP A 43 13.28 -7.21 10.03
CA ASP A 43 11.91 -7.69 9.92
C ASP A 43 10.94 -6.62 9.48
N THR A 44 11.10 -5.42 10.04
CA THR A 44 10.36 -4.23 9.59
C THR A 44 10.77 -3.89 8.16
N GLN A 45 12.05 -4.05 7.83
CA GLN A 45 12.57 -3.93 6.46
C GLN A 45 11.90 -4.96 5.53
N THR A 46 11.93 -6.25 5.86
CA THR A 46 11.36 -7.30 5.00
C THR A 46 9.86 -7.13 4.78
N GLY A 47 9.10 -6.85 5.84
CA GLY A 47 7.66 -6.59 5.74
C GLY A 47 7.35 -5.36 4.89
N SER A 48 8.13 -4.28 5.05
CA SER A 48 7.95 -3.03 4.29
C SER A 48 8.29 -3.21 2.81
N ILE A 49 9.34 -3.96 2.47
CA ILE A 49 9.72 -4.25 1.08
C ILE A 49 8.60 -5.03 0.39
N VAL A 50 8.05 -6.06 1.06
CA VAL A 50 6.95 -6.87 0.52
C VAL A 50 5.70 -6.02 0.25
N VAL A 51 5.37 -5.08 1.13
CA VAL A 51 4.25 -4.16 0.90
C VAL A 51 4.55 -3.22 -0.25
N HIS A 52 5.69 -2.55 -0.24
CA HIS A 52 6.07 -1.59 -1.27
C HIS A 52 6.08 -2.21 -2.67
N ASP A 53 6.80 -3.32 -2.86
CA ASP A 53 6.98 -3.93 -4.17
C ASP A 53 5.64 -4.47 -4.70
N GLY A 54 4.86 -5.14 -3.85
CA GLY A 54 3.54 -5.63 -4.23
C GLY A 54 2.56 -4.52 -4.61
N VAL A 55 2.62 -3.37 -3.93
CA VAL A 55 1.77 -2.22 -4.26
C VAL A 55 2.23 -1.54 -5.55
N MET A 56 3.53 -1.43 -5.79
CA MET A 56 4.08 -0.89 -7.05
C MET A 56 3.67 -1.75 -8.26
N ASP A 57 3.67 -3.07 -8.13
CA ASP A 57 3.17 -3.98 -9.16
C ASP A 57 1.66 -3.80 -9.43
N ILE A 58 0.86 -3.59 -8.39
CA ILE A 58 -0.57 -3.28 -8.53
C ILE A 58 -0.78 -1.94 -9.24
N ALA A 59 -0.06 -0.90 -8.83
CA ALA A 59 -0.17 0.42 -9.46
C ALA A 59 0.21 0.37 -10.94
N LYS A 60 1.25 -0.39 -11.30
CA LYS A 60 1.65 -0.62 -12.69
C LYS A 60 0.55 -1.35 -13.47
N ALA A 61 -0.01 -2.41 -12.92
CA ALA A 61 -1.09 -3.18 -13.55
C ALA A 61 -2.38 -2.37 -13.70
N LEU A 62 -2.71 -1.49 -12.75
CA LEU A 62 -3.84 -0.57 -12.85
C LEU A 62 -3.65 0.42 -14.01
N ARG A 63 -2.46 1.05 -14.12
CA ARG A 63 -2.12 1.97 -15.21
C ARG A 63 -2.07 1.29 -16.59
N ALA A 64 -1.69 0.01 -16.63
CA ALA A 64 -1.72 -0.78 -17.85
C ALA A 64 -3.14 -1.22 -18.25
N GLY A 65 -4.13 -1.07 -17.37
CA GLY A 65 -5.49 -1.58 -17.59
C GLY A 65 -5.61 -3.10 -17.43
N ASP A 66 -4.58 -3.78 -16.93
CA ASP A 66 -4.55 -5.25 -16.76
C ASP A 66 -5.49 -5.72 -15.65
N ILE A 67 -5.79 -4.85 -14.69
CA ILE A 67 -6.65 -5.15 -13.54
C ILE A 67 -7.63 -4.03 -13.24
N ALA A 68 -8.83 -4.40 -12.81
CA ALA A 68 -9.82 -3.45 -12.31
C ALA A 68 -9.49 -3.00 -10.86
N PRO A 69 -9.94 -1.80 -10.42
CA PRO A 69 -9.77 -1.30 -9.06
C PRO A 69 -10.19 -2.28 -7.96
N VAL A 70 -11.27 -3.03 -8.17
CA VAL A 70 -11.73 -4.04 -7.20
C VAL A 70 -10.75 -5.21 -7.06
N VAL A 71 -10.08 -5.61 -8.14
CA VAL A 71 -9.06 -6.67 -8.13
C VAL A 71 -7.82 -6.18 -7.38
N ALA A 72 -7.45 -4.92 -7.57
CA ALA A 72 -6.37 -4.29 -6.80
C ALA A 72 -6.65 -4.35 -5.29
N GLN A 73 -7.87 -4.03 -4.84
CA GLN A 73 -8.24 -4.14 -3.42
C GLN A 73 -8.05 -5.54 -2.85
N VAL A 74 -8.48 -6.58 -3.57
CA VAL A 74 -8.30 -7.98 -3.13
C VAL A 74 -6.82 -8.34 -3.04
N ARG A 75 -6.00 -7.90 -4.01
CA ARG A 75 -4.54 -8.15 -3.98
C ARG A 75 -3.86 -7.43 -2.81
N LEU A 76 -4.28 -6.20 -2.48
CA LEU A 76 -3.78 -5.45 -1.32
C LEU A 76 -4.02 -6.19 0.01
N VAL A 77 -5.19 -6.81 0.19
CA VAL A 77 -5.47 -7.65 1.38
C VAL A 77 -4.47 -8.82 1.47
N GLY A 78 -4.17 -9.46 0.34
CA GLY A 78 -3.19 -10.55 0.27
C GLY A 78 -1.78 -10.09 0.65
N ILE A 79 -1.35 -8.94 0.14
CA ILE A 79 -0.05 -8.32 0.46
C ILE A 79 0.06 -8.03 1.96
N ASN A 80 -0.94 -7.36 2.54
CA ASN A 80 -0.96 -7.02 3.96
C ASN A 80 -0.92 -8.27 4.84
N ARG A 81 -1.64 -9.32 4.47
CA ARG A 81 -1.62 -10.60 5.19
C ARG A 81 -0.25 -11.28 5.11
N ARG A 82 0.45 -11.18 3.98
CA ARG A 82 1.82 -11.71 3.82
C ARG A 82 2.82 -10.89 4.64
N ALA A 83 2.72 -9.56 4.60
CA ALA A 83 3.55 -8.65 5.39
C ALA A 83 3.40 -8.91 6.90
N ALA A 84 2.17 -9.08 7.39
CA ALA A 84 1.90 -9.39 8.79
C ALA A 84 2.55 -10.70 9.28
N ARG A 85 2.74 -11.70 8.39
CA ARG A 85 3.43 -12.95 8.75
C ARG A 85 4.90 -12.72 9.07
N TYR A 86 5.56 -11.74 8.44
CA TYR A 86 6.93 -11.41 8.78
C TYR A 86 6.98 -10.86 10.20
N TYR A 87 6.14 -9.88 10.53
CA TYR A 87 6.04 -9.34 11.88
C TYR A 87 5.76 -10.42 12.96
N VAL A 88 4.86 -11.36 12.69
CA VAL A 88 4.56 -12.46 13.63
C VAL A 88 5.73 -13.42 13.79
N ARG A 89 6.43 -13.80 12.70
CA ARG A 89 7.61 -14.68 12.78
C ARG A 89 8.71 -14.06 13.62
N THR A 90 8.93 -12.76 13.47
CA THR A 90 9.91 -11.97 14.20
C THR A 90 9.64 -11.89 15.69
N ILE A 91 8.40 -11.52 16.08
CA ILE A 91 8.01 -11.48 17.50
C ILE A 91 8.18 -12.85 18.14
N THR A 92 7.85 -13.91 17.39
CA THR A 92 8.01 -15.28 17.89
C THR A 92 9.49 -15.65 18.04
N ALA A 93 10.35 -15.21 17.11
CA ALA A 93 11.79 -15.47 17.16
C ALA A 93 12.54 -14.64 18.21
N HIS A 94 12.06 -13.44 18.55
CA HIS A 94 12.66 -12.56 19.56
C HIS A 94 12.03 -12.67 20.95
N ARG A 95 11.06 -13.57 21.16
CA ARG A 95 10.52 -13.81 22.50
C ARG A 95 11.61 -14.53 23.31
N PRO A 96 12.13 -13.95 24.41
CA PRO A 96 13.03 -14.68 25.29
C PRO A 96 12.28 -15.90 25.83
N ALA A 97 12.95 -17.06 25.77
CA ALA A 97 12.49 -18.32 26.35
C ALA A 97 12.41 -18.24 27.89
#